data_AF-A0A368KRH9-F1
#
_entry.id   AF-A0A368KRH9-F1
#
_cell.length_a   1.000
_cell.length_b   1.000
_cell.length_c   1.000
_cell.angle_alpha   90.00
_cell.angle_beta   90.00
_cell.angle_gamma   90.00
#
_symmetry.space_group_name_H-M   'P 1'
#
loop_
_entity.id
_entity.type
_entity.pdbx_description
1 polymer ?
#
loop_
_entity_poly.entity_id
_entity_poly.type
_entity_poly.pdbx_seq_one_letter_code
_entity_poly.pdbx_strand_id
1 'polypeptide(L)'
;MSQRRSLVTGLEETPDLKALERKFVFGDKEESTDVSDATLESVSHTNESVLPQYRGRVPLTTRCRPELASALKRASLKRQLEGKEPYRIQEILEDAIEKWLRSQGYPS
;
A
#
# COMPACT_ATOMS: atom_id res chain seq x y z
N MET A 1 24.35 24.60 7.11
CA MET A 1 23.63 25.23 8.25
C MET A 1 22.61 26.20 7.68
N SER A 2 21.33 25.83 7.63
CA SER A 2 20.29 26.66 7.01
C SER A 2 19.91 27.82 7.93
N GLN A 3 20.08 29.06 7.48
CA GLN A 3 19.70 30.26 8.22
C GLN A 3 18.17 30.32 8.35
N ARG A 4 17.67 30.45 9.58
CA ARG A 4 16.24 30.56 9.87
C ARG A 4 15.74 31.91 9.36
N ARG A 5 14.82 31.90 8.38
CA ARG A 5 14.15 33.11 7.88
C ARG A 5 13.19 33.66 8.94
N SER A 6 13.07 34.98 9.01
CA SER A 6 12.16 35.65 9.96
C SER A 6 10.70 35.49 9.52
N LEU A 7 9.79 35.38 10.49
CA LEU A 7 8.36 35.15 10.26
C LEU A 7 7.71 36.27 9.42
N VAL A 8 8.22 37.49 9.57
CA VAL A 8 7.75 38.66 8.81
C VAL A 8 8.13 38.54 7.32
N THR A 9 9.34 38.07 7.03
CA THR A 9 9.81 37.87 5.65
C THR A 9 9.03 36.77 4.92
N GLY A 10 8.52 35.77 5.65
CA GLY A 10 7.71 34.68 5.06
C GLY A 10 6.27 35.05 4.72
N LEU A 11 5.75 36.16 5.26
CA LEU A 11 4.37 36.60 5.00
C LEU A 11 4.26 37.49 3.74
N GLU A 12 5.34 38.18 3.39
CA GLU A 12 5.40 39.02 2.18
C GLU A 12 5.63 38.19 0.91
N GLU A 13 6.28 37.03 1.02
CA GLU A 13 6.43 36.04 -0.05
C GLU A 13 5.19 35.12 -0.15
N THR A 14 3.98 35.68 -0.23
CA THR A 14 2.78 34.88 -0.51
C THR A 14 2.59 34.79 -2.03
N PRO A 15 2.98 33.68 -2.68
CA PRO A 15 2.69 33.50 -4.10
C PRO A 15 1.18 33.42 -4.30
N ASP A 16 0.71 33.94 -5.44
CA ASP A 16 -0.71 33.90 -5.79
C ASP A 16 -1.16 32.43 -5.95
N LEU A 17 -1.78 31.90 -4.88
CA LEU A 17 -2.16 30.50 -4.75
C LEU A 17 -3.10 30.05 -5.87
N LYS A 18 -3.94 30.97 -6.39
CA LYS A 18 -4.88 30.67 -7.48
C LYS A 18 -4.21 30.36 -8.81
N ALA A 19 -3.00 30.88 -9.03
CA ALA A 19 -2.21 30.59 -10.24
C ALA A 19 -1.46 29.26 -10.11
N LEU A 20 -0.94 28.96 -8.91
CA LEU A 20 -0.31 27.67 -8.58
C LEU A 20 -1.30 26.50 -8.62
N GLU A 21 -2.49 26.68 -8.04
CA GLU A 21 -3.55 25.67 -8.06
C GLU A 21 -3.99 25.33 -9.48
N ARG A 22 -4.16 26.35 -10.35
CA ARG A 22 -4.51 26.11 -11.75
C ARG A 22 -3.41 25.35 -12.49
N LYS A 23 -2.14 25.68 -12.28
CA LYS A 23 -1.02 24.94 -12.87
C LYS A 23 -0.93 23.49 -12.38
N PHE A 24 -1.21 23.24 -11.10
CA PHE A 24 -1.23 21.89 -10.54
C PHE A 24 -2.41 21.05 -11.05
N VAL A 25 -3.61 21.65 -11.16
CA VAL A 25 -4.83 20.94 -11.57
C VAL A 25 -4.89 20.72 -13.08
N PHE A 26 -4.46 21.70 -13.88
CA PHE A 26 -4.60 21.68 -15.33
C PHE A 26 -3.32 21.32 -16.09
N GLY A 27 -2.17 21.25 -15.40
CA GLY A 27 -0.89 20.81 -15.97
C GLY A 27 -0.56 21.55 -17.27
N ASP A 28 -0.18 22.82 -17.18
CA ASP A 28 0.21 23.60 -18.36
C ASP A 28 1.35 22.87 -19.08
N LYS A 29 1.02 22.32 -20.24
CA LYS A 29 1.95 21.80 -21.23
C LYS A 29 2.44 22.99 -22.06
N GLU A 30 3.34 23.78 -21.48
CA GLU A 30 4.20 24.67 -22.26
C GLU A 30 5.64 24.16 -22.22
N GLU A 31 6.31 24.35 -23.35
CA GLU A 31 7.47 23.63 -23.82
C GLU A 31 8.70 23.74 -22.91
N SER A 32 9.43 22.62 -22.91
CA SER A 32 10.76 22.42 -22.36
C SER A 32 11.77 23.46 -22.85
N THR A 33 12.47 24.09 -21.91
CA THR A 33 13.82 24.63 -22.14
C THR A 33 14.77 24.00 -21.11
N ASP A 34 15.88 23.49 -21.65
CA ASP A 34 16.91 22.62 -21.07
C ASP A 34 17.38 22.90 -19.65
N VAL A 35 17.54 21.83 -18.86
CA VAL A 35 18.82 21.52 -18.19
C VAL A 35 19.07 20.01 -18.19
N SER A 36 20.08 19.61 -18.93
CA SER A 36 20.78 18.33 -18.94
C SER A 36 21.44 18.00 -17.59
N ASP A 37 21.29 16.78 -17.07
CA ASP A 37 22.41 15.83 -16.90
C ASP A 37 21.90 14.45 -16.41
N ALA A 38 22.67 13.42 -16.75
CA ALA A 38 22.34 12.01 -16.84
C ALA A 38 21.99 11.25 -15.54
N THR A 39 21.16 10.21 -15.66
CA THR A 39 21.58 8.81 -15.45
C THR A 39 20.55 7.88 -16.09
N LEU A 40 21.04 7.12 -17.08
CA LEU A 40 20.37 5.98 -17.68
C LEU A 40 20.32 4.81 -16.68
N GLU A 41 19.13 4.42 -16.25
CA GLU A 41 18.84 2.99 -16.05
C GLU A 41 17.52 2.68 -16.76
N SER A 42 17.68 2.05 -17.92
CA SER A 42 16.63 1.36 -18.65
C SER A 42 16.19 0.16 -17.81
N VAL A 43 15.19 0.36 -16.97
CA VAL A 43 14.46 -0.75 -16.35
C VAL A 43 13.21 -0.98 -17.18
N SER A 44 13.35 -1.82 -18.21
CA SER A 44 12.23 -2.44 -18.89
C SER A 44 11.52 -3.37 -17.90
N HIS A 45 10.54 -2.84 -17.19
CA HIS A 45 9.54 -3.65 -16.51
C HIS A 45 8.31 -3.65 -17.38
N THR A 46 8.03 -4.84 -17.93
CA THR A 46 6.75 -5.26 -18.42
C THR A 46 5.63 -4.66 -17.58
N ASN A 47 4.61 -4.11 -18.23
CA ASN A 47 3.39 -3.57 -17.64
C ASN A 47 2.59 -4.65 -16.90
N GLU A 48 3.14 -5.32 -15.90
CA GLU A 48 2.33 -5.86 -14.83
C GLU A 48 1.81 -4.66 -14.07
N SER A 49 0.49 -4.46 -14.13
CA SER A 49 -0.16 -3.41 -13.34
C SER A 49 0.28 -3.62 -11.90
N VAL A 50 1.06 -2.68 -11.36
CA VAL A 50 1.52 -2.75 -9.98
C VAL A 50 0.26 -2.68 -9.12
N LEU A 51 -0.22 -3.85 -8.68
CA LEU A 51 -1.36 -3.93 -7.79
C LEU A 51 -1.03 -3.11 -6.55
N PRO A 52 -2.01 -2.40 -5.97
CA PRO A 52 -1.77 -1.60 -4.77
C PRO A 52 -1.16 -2.51 -3.69
N GLN A 53 0.09 -2.23 -3.34
CA GLN A 53 0.77 -2.95 -2.26
C GLN A 53 0.10 -2.52 -0.95
N TYR A 54 -0.78 -3.39 -0.44
CA TYR A 54 -1.39 -3.21 0.85
C TYR A 54 -0.29 -3.24 1.94
N ARG A 55 -0.18 -2.17 2.73
CA ARG A 55 0.73 -2.11 3.88
C ARG A 55 -0.04 -2.40 5.16
N GLY A 56 0.49 -3.32 5.97
CA GLY A 56 -0.12 -3.74 7.23
C GLY A 56 -1.27 -4.73 7.05
N ARG A 57 -2.00 -5.02 8.14
CA ARG A 57 -3.15 -5.95 8.11
C ARG A 57 -4.36 -5.25 7.52
N VAL A 58 -4.90 -5.79 6.42
CA VAL A 58 -6.09 -5.27 5.73
C VAL A 58 -7.29 -6.17 6.01
N PRO A 59 -8.48 -5.62 6.28
CA PRO A 59 -9.68 -6.43 6.46
C PRO A 59 -10.05 -7.14 5.15
N LEU A 60 -9.97 -8.47 5.16
CA LEU A 60 -10.49 -9.32 4.10
C LEU A 60 -11.88 -9.84 4.50
N THR A 61 -12.93 -9.42 3.79
CA THR A 61 -14.30 -9.89 4.05
C THR A 61 -14.80 -10.77 2.90
N THR A 62 -15.21 -11.99 3.21
CA THR A 62 -15.76 -12.94 2.23
C THR A 62 -16.91 -13.75 2.86
N ARG A 63 -17.83 -14.24 2.03
CA ARG A 63 -18.87 -15.17 2.48
C ARG A 63 -18.34 -16.60 2.37
N CYS A 64 -18.59 -17.42 3.39
CA CYS A 64 -18.21 -18.83 3.40
C CYS A 64 -19.42 -19.72 3.72
N ARG A 65 -19.29 -21.02 3.41
CA ARG A 65 -20.31 -22.02 3.76
C ARG A 65 -20.49 -22.08 5.29
N PRO A 66 -21.72 -22.23 5.79
CA PRO A 66 -21.98 -22.24 7.24
C PRO A 66 -21.27 -23.38 7.96
N GLU A 67 -21.18 -24.55 7.32
CA GLU A 67 -20.47 -25.72 7.85
C GLU A 67 -18.98 -25.39 8.07
N LEU A 68 -18.34 -24.75 7.10
CA LEU A 68 -16.93 -24.36 7.15
C LEU A 68 -16.70 -23.31 8.24
N ALA A 69 -17.56 -22.30 8.33
CA ALA A 69 -17.49 -21.29 9.40
C ALA A 69 -17.60 -21.93 10.79
N SER A 70 -18.53 -22.87 10.95
CA SER A 70 -18.74 -23.59 12.22
C SER A 70 -17.55 -24.50 12.57
N ALA A 71 -16.95 -25.17 11.58
CA ALA A 71 -15.80 -26.04 11.77
C ALA A 71 -14.56 -25.23 12.13
N LEU A 72 -14.34 -24.09 11.46
CA LEU A 72 -13.22 -23.19 11.73
C LEU A 72 -13.28 -22.63 13.16
N LYS A 73 -14.45 -22.15 13.60
CA LYS A 73 -14.64 -21.67 14.99
C LYS A 73 -14.39 -22.77 16.02
N ARG A 74 -14.93 -23.98 15.80
CA ARG A 74 -14.69 -25.14 16.67
C ARG A 74 -13.21 -25.51 16.74
N ALA A 75 -12.53 -25.51 15.59
CA ALA A 75 -11.12 -25.84 15.49
C ALA A 75 -10.22 -24.80 16.17
N SER A 76 -10.57 -23.50 16.10
CA SER A 76 -9.86 -22.43 16.80
C SER A 76 -10.01 -22.59 18.31
N LEU A 77 -11.23 -22.82 18.81
CA LEU A 77 -11.50 -22.99 20.23
C LEU A 77 -10.83 -24.24 20.80
N LYS A 78 -10.87 -25.36 20.06
CA LYS A 78 -10.19 -26.60 20.46
C LYS A 78 -8.69 -26.39 20.61
N ARG A 79 -8.04 -25.70 19.65
CA ARG A 79 -6.62 -25.37 19.73
C ARG A 79 -6.29 -24.48 20.92
N GLN A 80 -7.14 -23.49 21.21
CA GLN A 80 -6.99 -22.62 22.37
C GLN A 80 -7.04 -23.41 23.69
N LEU A 81 -7.99 -24.34 23.82
CA LEU A 81 -8.09 -25.22 25.00
C LEU A 81 -6.89 -26.17 25.12
N GLU A 82 -6.36 -26.65 23.99
CA GLU A 82 -5.16 -27.49 23.95
C GLU A 82 -3.85 -26.71 24.09
N GLY A 83 -3.89 -25.37 24.14
CA GLY A 83 -2.70 -24.52 24.19
C GLY A 83 -1.82 -24.59 22.95
N LYS A 84 -2.39 -24.91 21.77
CA LYS A 84 -1.66 -25.05 20.50
C LYS A 84 -1.76 -23.78 19.65
N GLU A 85 -0.63 -23.27 19.19
CA GLU A 85 -0.57 -22.14 18.24
C GLU A 85 -0.42 -22.64 16.80
N PRO A 86 -1.06 -21.98 15.80
CA PRO A 86 -1.97 -20.83 15.92
C PRO A 86 -3.39 -21.24 16.34
N TYR A 87 -3.99 -20.50 17.27
CA TYR A 87 -5.40 -20.68 17.69
C TYR A 87 -6.32 -19.54 17.23
N ARG A 88 -5.76 -18.41 16.79
CA ARG A 88 -6.55 -17.28 16.28
C ARG A 88 -7.05 -17.62 14.88
N ILE A 89 -8.33 -17.33 14.63
CA ILE A 89 -8.96 -17.58 13.33
C ILE A 89 -8.19 -16.86 12.20
N GLN A 90 -7.73 -15.64 12.46
CA GLN A 90 -6.92 -14.88 11.51
C GLN A 90 -5.64 -15.62 11.10
N GLU A 91 -4.85 -16.09 12.06
CA GLU A 91 -3.58 -16.78 11.81
C GLU A 91 -3.79 -18.12 11.10
N ILE A 92 -4.83 -18.86 11.51
CA ILE A 92 -5.21 -20.11 10.84
C ILE A 92 -5.59 -19.86 9.38
N LEU A 93 -6.29 -18.75 9.11
CA LEU A 93 -6.72 -18.36 7.77
C LEU A 93 -5.53 -17.87 6.93
N GLU A 94 -4.63 -17.08 7.50
CA GLU A 94 -3.40 -16.63 6.86
C GLU A 94 -2.52 -17.82 6.45
N ASP A 95 -2.24 -18.76 7.37
CA ASP A 95 -1.44 -19.96 7.07
C ASP A 95 -2.08 -20.84 5.99
N ALA A 96 -3.40 -21.02 6.02
CA ALA A 96 -4.11 -21.82 5.02
C ALA A 96 -4.09 -21.14 3.62
N ILE A 97 -4.32 -19.83 3.57
CA ILE A 97 -4.34 -19.07 2.31
C ILE A 97 -2.93 -18.96 1.74
N GLU A 98 -1.91 -18.72 2.57
CA GLU A 98 -0.51 -18.65 2.15
C GLU A 98 -0.05 -19.96 1.50
N LYS A 99 -0.37 -21.10 2.13
CA LYS A 99 -0.09 -22.43 1.57
C LYS A 99 -0.79 -22.65 0.23
N TRP A 100 -2.05 -22.24 0.11
CA TRP A 100 -2.79 -22.33 -1.14
C TRP A 100 -2.18 -21.44 -2.23
N LEU A 101 -1.90 -20.17 -1.95
CA LEU A 101 -1.30 -19.22 -2.90
C LEU A 101 0.05 -19.70 -3.41
N ARG A 102 0.91 -20.17 -2.51
CA ARG A 102 2.21 -20.76 -2.88
C ARG A 102 2.07 -21.98 -3.77
N SER A 103 1.08 -22.85 -3.50
CA SER A 103 0.80 -24.02 -4.35
C SER A 103 0.39 -23.65 -5.78
N GLN A 104 -0.17 -22.45 -5.97
CA GLN A 104 -0.60 -21.93 -7.26
C GLN A 104 0.48 -21.06 -7.94
N GLY A 105 1.64 -20.86 -7.30
CA GLY A 105 2.73 -20.04 -7.83
C GLY A 105 2.55 -18.53 -7.65
N TYR A 106 1.62 -18.08 -6.80
CA TYR A 106 1.48 -16.66 -6.48
C TYR A 106 2.54 -16.23 -5.44
N PRO A 107 3.15 -15.03 -5.59
CA PRO A 107 4.06 -14.48 -4.59
C PRO A 107 3.29 -14.18 -3.29
N SER A 108 3.81 -14.66 -2.16
CA SER A 108 3.29 -14.37 -0.81
C SER A 108 3.83 -13.05 -0.28
#